data_AF-A0AAX1Q4L6-F1
#
_entry.id   AF-A0AAX1Q4L6-F1
#
_cell.length_a   1.000
_cell.length_b   1.000
_cell.length_c   1.000
_cell.angle_alpha   90.00
_cell.angle_beta   90.00
_cell.angle_gamma   90.00
#
_symmetry.space_group_name_H-M   'P 1'
#
loop_
_entity.id
_entity.type
_entity.pdbx_description
1 polymer ?
#
loop_
_entity_poly.entity_id
_entity_poly.type
_entity_poly.pdbx_seq_one_letter_code
_entity_poly.pdbx_strand_id
1 'polypeptide(L)' 'MKKHCCDDMEYHANFKCDIHKTPFECPDHLILFDDKHNDYGLIVHDGGSSTIEMSFCPWCGKKL' A
#
# COMPACT_ATOMS: atom_id res chain seq x y z
N MET A 1 17.03 10.00 -2.21
CA MET A 1 15.74 10.69 -1.96
C MET A 1 14.77 9.64 -1.43
N LYS A 2 13.95 9.93 -0.41
CA LYS A 2 12.88 9.01 -0.03
C LYS A 2 11.88 8.94 -1.18
N LYS A 3 11.57 7.71 -1.63
CA LYS A 3 10.59 7.49 -2.71
C LYS A 3 9.18 7.81 -2.20
N HIS A 4 8.91 7.46 -0.95
CA HIS A 4 7.64 7.67 -0.30
C HIS A 4 7.66 8.89 0.66
N CYS A 5 6.47 9.38 1.03
CA CYS A 5 6.31 10.65 1.74
C CYS A 5 6.74 10.62 3.22
N CYS A 6 6.73 9.46 3.87
CA CYS A 6 7.15 9.24 5.26
C CYS A 6 7.61 7.79 5.45
N ASP A 7 8.18 7.48 6.61
CA ASP A 7 8.73 6.14 6.90
C ASP A 7 7.63 5.08 7.01
N ASP A 8 6.45 5.41 7.53
CA ASP A 8 5.32 4.48 7.58
C ASP A 8 4.83 4.10 6.18
N MET A 9 4.70 5.09 5.28
CA MET A 9 4.33 4.82 3.89
C MET A 9 5.42 4.00 3.17
N GLU A 10 6.70 4.29 3.42
CA GLU A 10 7.81 3.51 2.87
C GLU A 10 7.76 2.05 3.34
N TYR A 11 7.50 1.81 4.63
CA TYR A 11 7.35 0.47 5.18
C TYR A 11 6.19 -0.28 4.52
N HIS A 12 4.99 0.32 4.51
CA HIS A 12 3.81 -0.38 4.00
C HIS A 12 3.81 -0.56 2.49
N ALA A 13 4.33 0.39 1.71
CA ALA A 13 4.43 0.27 0.25
C ALA A 13 5.44 -0.80 -0.18
N ASN A 14 6.42 -1.13 0.66
CA ASN A 14 7.42 -2.16 0.40
C ASN A 14 7.23 -3.44 1.23
N PHE A 15 6.15 -3.53 2.00
CA PHE A 15 5.89 -4.68 2.86
C PHE A 15 5.79 -5.96 2.03
N LYS A 16 6.44 -7.03 2.49
CA LYS A 16 6.37 -8.36 1.87
C LYS A 16 6.02 -9.38 2.93
N CYS A 17 5.08 -10.26 2.56
CA CYS A 17 4.68 -11.37 3.40
C CYS A 17 5.24 -12.67 2.79
N ASP A 18 5.99 -13.44 3.59
CA ASP A 18 6.54 -14.72 3.15
C ASP A 18 5.56 -15.90 3.35
N ILE A 19 4.40 -15.64 3.95
CA ILE A 19 3.38 -16.65 4.29
C ILE A 19 2.31 -16.77 3.20
N HIS A 20 1.86 -15.64 2.66
CA HIS A 20 0.75 -15.57 1.70
C HIS A 20 1.28 -15.42 0.27
N LYS A 21 0.56 -15.99 -0.70
CA LYS A 21 1.03 -16.00 -2.10
C LYS A 21 0.84 -14.65 -2.77
N THR A 22 -0.18 -13.92 -2.35
CA THR A 22 -0.53 -12.61 -2.91
C THR A 22 -0.72 -11.60 -1.81
N PRO A 23 -0.51 -10.29 -2.09
CA PRO A 23 -0.75 -9.24 -1.11
C PRO A 23 -2.21 -9.22 -0.62
N PHE A 24 -3.17 -9.61 -1.46
CA PHE A 24 -4.60 -9.61 -1.12
C PHE A 24 -4.99 -10.68 -0.08
N GLU A 25 -4.22 -11.76 0.01
CA GLU A 25 -4.42 -12.83 0.99
C GLU A 25 -3.84 -12.48 2.37
N CYS A 26 -2.95 -11.48 2.47
CA CYS A 26 -2.30 -11.11 3.72
C CYS A 26 -3.06 -9.98 4.42
N PRO A 27 -3.60 -10.20 5.64
CA PRO A 27 -4.33 -9.16 6.37
C PRO A 27 -3.43 -7.99 6.85
N ASP A 28 -2.11 -8.19 6.86
CA ASP A 28 -1.13 -7.18 7.25
C ASP A 28 -0.62 -6.35 6.05
N HIS A 29 -0.96 -6.74 4.82
CA HIS A 29 -0.54 -6.03 3.62
C HIS A 29 -1.57 -4.94 3.25
N LEU A 30 -1.37 -3.75 3.80
CA LEU A 30 -2.36 -2.66 3.69
C LEU A 30 -2.26 -1.87 2.37
N ILE A 31 -1.04 -1.56 1.92
CA ILE A 31 -0.81 -0.63 0.81
C ILE A 31 -0.29 -1.39 -0.39
N LEU A 32 -0.99 -1.30 -1.51
CA LEU A 32 -0.48 -1.70 -2.82
C LEU A 32 0.08 -0.46 -3.52
N PHE A 33 1.36 -0.47 -3.84
CA PHE A 33 1.99 0.60 -4.61
C PHE A 33 2.17 0.18 -6.07
N ASP A 34 1.60 0.94 -7.00
CA ASP A 34 1.78 0.73 -8.44
C ASP A 34 2.92 1.60 -8.95
N ASP A 35 4.09 0.99 -9.17
CA ASP A 35 5.30 1.68 -9.64
C ASP A 35 5.15 2.25 -11.05
N LYS A 36 4.24 1.72 -11.88
CA LYS A 36 4.04 2.18 -13.26
C LYS A 36 3.31 3.51 -13.31
N HIS A 37 2.30 3.68 -12.46
CA HIS A 37 1.48 4.89 -12.41
C HIS A 37 1.89 5.82 -11.26
N ASN A 38 2.75 5.34 -10.35
CA ASN A 38 3.19 6.01 -9.13
C ASN A 38 2.03 6.35 -8.18
N ASP A 39 1.07 5.43 -8.09
CA ASP A 39 -0.16 5.58 -7.30
C ASP A 39 -0.21 4.55 -6.16
N TYR A 40 -1.01 4.87 -5.15
CA TYR A 40 -1.19 4.05 -3.95
C TYR A 40 -2.64 3.59 -3.85
N GLY A 41 -2.82 2.30 -3.60
CA GLY A 41 -4.11 1.69 -3.31
C GLY A 41 -4.14 1.14 -1.88
N LEU A 42 -5.20 1.42 -1.15
CA LEU A 42 -5.54 0.71 0.07
C LEU A 42 -6.22 -0.60 -0.30
N ILE A 43 -5.66 -1.73 0.11
CA ILE A 43 -6.27 -3.04 -0.14
C ILE A 43 -7.57 -3.18 0.66
N VAL A 44 -8.62 -3.66 0.00
CA VAL A 44 -9.88 -4.01 0.65
C VAL A 44 -9.88 -5.52 0.91
N HIS A 45 -9.84 -5.92 2.19
CA HIS A 45 -9.86 -7.33 2.59
C HIS A 45 -11.28 -7.90 2.65
N ASP A 46 -11.99 -7.88 1.52
CA ASP A 46 -13.34 -8.44 1.34
C ASP A 46 -13.34 -9.88 0.79
N GLY A 47 -12.15 -10.49 0.64
CA GLY A 47 -11.95 -11.78 0.00
C GLY A 47 -11.69 -11.70 -1.51
N GLY A 48 -11.70 -10.50 -2.10
CA GLY A 48 -11.32 -10.23 -3.48
C GLY A 48 -9.93 -9.59 -3.64
N SER A 49 -9.72 -8.95 -4.79
CA SER A 49 -8.48 -8.22 -5.12
C SER A 49 -8.72 -6.72 -5.35
N SER A 50 -9.65 -6.16 -4.58
CA SER A 50 -10.09 -4.77 -4.72
C SER A 50 -9.14 -3.81 -3.99
N THR A 51 -8.98 -2.61 -4.54
CA THR A 51 -8.24 -1.52 -3.91
C THR A 51 -9.00 -0.21 -4.01
N ILE A 52 -8.83 0.68 -3.03
CA ILE A 52 -9.30 2.07 -3.07
C ILE A 52 -8.09 2.97 -3.31
N GLU A 53 -8.14 3.79 -4.36
CA GLU A 53 -7.09 4.77 -4.66
C GLU A 53 -6.95 5.80 -3.53
N MET A 54 -5.71 6.16 -3.21
CA MET A 54 -5.39 7.07 -2.11
C MET A 54 -4.84 8.40 -2.63
N SER A 55 -5.51 9.50 -2.30
CA SER A 55 -5.03 10.85 -2.62
C SER A 55 -4.13 11.46 -1.54
N PHE A 56 -4.15 10.91 -0.32
CA PHE A 56 -3.40 11.42 0.83
C PHE A 56 -2.83 10.28 1.66
N CYS A 57 -1.64 10.49 2.21
CA CYS A 57 -1.00 9.58 3.15
C CYS A 57 -1.77 9.54 4.49
N PRO A 58 -2.14 8.36 5.01
CA PRO A 58 -2.88 8.25 6.26
C PRO A 58 -2.02 8.54 7.50
N TRP A 59 -0.69 8.50 7.35
CA TRP A 59 0.25 8.72 8.46
C TRP A 59 0.73 10.16 8.58
N CYS A 60 1.09 10.81 7.47
CA CYS A 60 1.64 12.17 7.49
C CYS A 60 0.75 13.23 6.84
N GLY A 61 -0.39 12.84 6.24
CA GLY A 61 -1.34 13.76 5.62
C GLY A 61 -0.87 14.39 4.30
N LYS A 62 0.32 14.04 3.79
CA LYS A 62 0.82 14.58 2.52
C LYS A 62 -0.04 14.10 1.35
N LYS A 63 -0.32 15.00 0.40
CA LYS A 63 -0.89 14.63 -0.91
C LYS A 63 0.08 13.70 -1.65
N LEU A 64 -0.44 12.59 -2.17
CA LEU A 64 0.31 11.57 -2.90
C LEU A 64 0.43 11.92 -4.40
#